data_AF-A0A9D6VSE0-F1
#
_entry.id   AF-A0A9D6VSE0-F1
#
_cell.length_a   1.000
_cell.length_b   1.000
_cell.length_c   1.000
_cell.angle_alpha   90.00
_cell.angle_beta   90.00
_cell.angle_gamma   90.00
#
_symmetry.space_group_name_H-M   'P 1'
#
loop_
_entity.id
_entity.type
_entity.pdbx_description
1 polymer ?
#
loop_
_entity_poly.entity_id
_entity_poly.type
_entity_poly.pdbx_seq_one_letter_code
_entity_poly.pdbx_strand_id
1 'polypeptide(L)'
;MKTSAKKPTKEIISCPEGSCLVRAHDKKKKNKRGEPYIQHVHNYCRMMPNYFDNFCKTENPENPDLTYTILTAFGEARGESNESIKAIAWVMKNRKQIKKWKGTYKNIVLSERQFDCWNPSDKNYPTILRIIHHDKKEQETWEKCKKIIEVFLPPIDSILV
;
A
#
# COMPACT_ATOMS: atom_id res chain seq x y z
N MET A 1 -33.07 27.70 -17.35
CA MET A 1 -31.83 26.96 -17.67
C MET A 1 -31.38 26.23 -16.42
N LYS A 2 -31.32 24.89 -16.42
CA LYS A 2 -30.88 24.11 -15.25
C LYS A 2 -29.36 24.21 -15.14
N THR A 3 -28.85 24.96 -14.18
CA THR A 3 -27.42 24.98 -13.86
C THR A 3 -27.09 23.68 -13.13
N SER A 4 -26.44 22.75 -13.83
CA SER A 4 -25.93 21.53 -13.22
C SER A 4 -24.73 21.91 -12.36
N ALA A 5 -24.90 21.84 -11.03
CA ALA A 5 -23.79 21.99 -10.10
C ALA A 5 -22.74 20.92 -10.40
N LYS A 6 -21.54 21.34 -10.82
CA LYS A 6 -20.39 20.43 -10.97
C LYS A 6 -20.14 19.75 -9.62
N LYS A 7 -20.28 18.42 -9.58
CA LYS A 7 -19.85 17.61 -8.42
C LYS A 7 -18.40 17.99 -8.08
N PRO A 8 -18.05 18.13 -6.79
CA PRO A 8 -16.68 18.42 -6.40
C PRO A 8 -15.78 17.30 -6.90
N THR A 9 -14.82 17.66 -7.76
CA THR A 9 -13.77 16.75 -8.20
C THR A 9 -12.98 16.37 -6.97
N LYS A 10 -13.11 15.10 -6.53
CA LYS A 10 -12.26 14.54 -5.48
C LYS A 10 -10.81 14.90 -5.82
N GLU A 11 -10.14 15.65 -4.93
CA GLU A 11 -8.72 15.96 -5.09
C GLU A 11 -7.98 14.64 -5.26
N ILE A 12 -7.44 14.43 -6.44
CA ILE A 12 -6.63 13.26 -6.76
C ILE A 12 -5.28 13.54 -6.12
N ILE A 13 -5.11 12.98 -4.94
CA ILE A 13 -3.86 12.83 -4.21
C ILE A 13 -2.74 12.46 -5.20
N SER A 14 -1.85 13.41 -5.49
CA SER A 14 -0.61 13.18 -6.25
C SER A 14 0.42 12.50 -5.35
N CYS A 15 1.28 11.65 -5.92
CA CYS A 15 2.40 10.95 -5.25
C CYS A 15 3.10 11.76 -4.13
N PRO A 16 3.65 11.10 -3.09
CA PRO A 16 4.14 11.74 -1.87
C PRO A 16 5.32 12.65 -2.17
N GLU A 17 5.45 13.67 -1.31
CA GLU A 17 6.40 14.76 -1.45
C GLU A 17 7.84 14.27 -1.60
N GLY A 18 8.53 14.82 -2.61
CA GLY A 18 9.91 14.45 -2.98
C GLY A 18 10.05 13.85 -4.38
N SER A 19 8.95 13.56 -5.08
CA SER A 19 8.96 13.08 -6.47
C SER A 19 8.44 14.15 -7.43
N CYS A 20 9.01 14.24 -8.64
CA CYS A 20 8.72 15.27 -9.66
C CYS A 20 7.29 15.22 -10.28
N LEU A 21 6.25 14.91 -9.50
CA LEU A 21 4.92 14.55 -9.97
C LEU A 21 3.86 15.58 -9.54
N VAL A 22 2.84 15.77 -10.39
CA VAL A 22 1.76 16.77 -10.17
C VAL A 22 0.40 16.09 -10.09
N ARG A 23 0.19 14.99 -10.82
CA ARG A 23 -1.03 14.17 -10.82
C ARG A 23 -0.68 12.71 -11.12
N ALA A 24 -1.64 11.82 -10.90
CA ALA A 24 -1.59 10.49 -11.50
C ALA A 24 -1.45 10.67 -13.03
N HIS A 25 -0.27 10.32 -13.56
CA HIS A 25 0.12 10.37 -14.98
C HIS A 25 0.72 11.69 -15.50
N ASP A 26 1.02 12.65 -14.62
CA ASP A 26 1.64 13.92 -15.00
C ASP A 26 2.94 14.17 -14.20
N LYS A 27 4.02 14.49 -14.92
CA LYS A 27 5.32 14.82 -14.30
C LYS A 27 5.86 16.18 -14.74
N LYS A 28 6.52 16.88 -13.81
CA LYS A 28 7.27 18.11 -14.10
C LYS A 28 8.60 17.76 -14.76
N LYS A 29 8.86 18.34 -15.92
CA LYS A 29 10.16 18.29 -16.61
C LYS A 29 10.62 19.69 -16.98
N LYS A 30 11.93 19.85 -17.23
CA LYS A 30 12.50 21.04 -17.85
C LYS A 30 12.75 20.77 -19.33
N ASN A 31 12.40 21.70 -20.21
CA ASN A 31 12.76 21.61 -21.62
C ASN A 31 14.26 21.94 -21.84
N LYS A 32 14.76 21.89 -23.08
CA LYS A 32 16.16 22.22 -23.41
C LYS A 32 16.57 23.66 -23.03
N ARG A 33 15.59 24.55 -22.81
CA ARG A 33 15.77 25.95 -22.40
C ARG A 33 15.64 26.14 -20.89
N GLY A 34 15.42 25.06 -20.13
CA GLY A 34 15.28 25.10 -18.67
C GLY A 34 13.87 25.41 -18.16
N GLU A 35 12.90 25.64 -19.04
CA GLU A 35 11.53 26.02 -18.66
C GLU A 35 10.74 24.78 -18.21
N PRO A 36 9.95 24.89 -17.12
CA PRO A 36 9.16 23.77 -16.62
C PRO A 36 7.95 23.49 -17.53
N TYR A 37 7.69 22.22 -17.80
CA TYR A 37 6.48 21.75 -18.50
C TYR A 37 5.96 20.45 -17.88
N ILE A 38 4.67 20.17 -18.11
CA ILE A 38 4.02 18.94 -17.66
C ILE A 38 4.07 17.92 -18.80
N GLN A 39 4.70 16.77 -18.55
CA GLN A 39 4.67 15.64 -19.48
C GLN A 39 3.59 14.66 -19.04
N HIS A 40 2.59 14.46 -19.90
CA HIS A 40 1.64 13.36 -19.77
C HIS A 40 2.33 12.04 -20.12
N VAL A 41 2.33 11.08 -19.21
CA VAL A 41 2.98 9.77 -19.38
C VAL A 41 1.92 8.68 -19.55
N HIS A 42 1.84 8.12 -20.75
CA HIS A 42 1.06 6.90 -20.99
C HIS A 42 1.68 5.74 -20.21
N ASN A 43 0.85 4.99 -19.48
CA ASN A 43 1.22 3.77 -18.74
C ASN A 43 2.13 3.94 -17.50
N TYR A 44 2.27 5.13 -16.90
CA TYR A 44 3.11 5.27 -15.69
C TYR A 44 2.46 4.73 -14.40
N CYS A 45 1.16 4.43 -14.41
CA CYS A 45 0.56 3.54 -13.41
C CYS A 45 0.98 2.06 -13.57
N ARG A 46 1.89 1.72 -14.50
CA ARG A 46 2.79 0.58 -14.26
C ARG A 46 3.62 0.95 -13.04
N MET A 47 3.20 0.42 -11.88
CA MET A 47 3.93 0.45 -10.63
C MET A 47 5.43 0.61 -10.88
N MET A 48 6.05 1.62 -10.26
CA MET A 48 7.49 1.55 -10.05
C MET A 48 7.74 0.17 -9.44
N PRO A 49 8.55 -0.72 -10.07
CA PRO A 49 8.63 -2.13 -9.69
C PRO A 49 9.01 -2.32 -8.21
N ASN A 50 9.59 -1.29 -7.60
CA ASN A 50 10.06 -1.26 -6.22
C ASN A 50 9.26 -0.30 -5.32
N TYR A 51 8.08 0.20 -5.71
CA TYR A 51 7.33 1.17 -4.89
C TYR A 51 7.04 0.64 -3.48
N PHE A 52 6.38 -0.53 -3.40
CA PHE A 52 6.06 -1.15 -2.13
C PHE A 52 7.31 -1.54 -1.36
N ASP A 53 8.37 -1.97 -2.04
CA ASP A 53 9.65 -2.25 -1.39
C ASP A 53 10.28 -1.02 -0.75
N ASN A 54 10.27 0.12 -1.44
CA ASN A 54 10.80 1.36 -0.91
C ASN A 54 9.95 1.87 0.26
N PHE A 55 8.61 1.86 0.10
CA PHE A 55 7.69 2.23 1.17
C PHE A 55 7.91 1.36 2.41
N CYS A 56 7.92 0.03 2.25
CA CYS A 56 8.10 -0.90 3.35
C CYS A 56 9.44 -0.70 4.08
N LYS A 57 10.52 -0.43 3.33
CA LYS A 57 11.85 -0.12 3.88
C LYS A 57 11.90 1.22 4.61
N THR A 58 11.16 2.22 4.14
CA THR A 58 11.08 3.52 4.82
C THR A 58 10.23 3.42 6.09
N GLU A 59 9.11 2.71 6.04
CA GLU A 59 8.17 2.57 7.15
C GLU A 59 8.71 1.68 8.28
N ASN A 60 9.39 0.58 7.93
CA ASN A 60 9.98 -0.32 8.90
C ASN A 60 11.33 -0.84 8.36
N PRO A 61 12.43 -0.11 8.55
CA PRO A 61 13.74 -0.49 8.01
C PRO A 61 14.26 -1.80 8.60
N GLU A 62 13.95 -2.10 9.86
CA GLU A 62 14.38 -3.31 10.56
C GLU A 62 13.61 -4.55 10.07
N ASN A 63 12.31 -4.39 9.76
CA ASN A 63 11.48 -5.47 9.26
C ASN A 63 10.51 -5.02 8.15
N PRO A 64 11.02 -4.75 6.93
CA PRO A 64 10.18 -4.30 5.81
C PRO A 64 9.14 -5.35 5.41
N ASP A 65 9.44 -6.63 5.68
CA ASP A 65 8.58 -7.76 5.37
C ASP A 65 7.31 -7.77 6.23
N LEU A 66 7.39 -7.30 7.47
CA LEU A 66 6.22 -7.10 8.32
C LEU A 66 5.31 -6.01 7.75
N THR A 67 5.85 -4.94 7.16
CA THR A 67 5.05 -3.87 6.54
C THR A 67 4.18 -4.39 5.39
N TYR A 68 4.63 -5.41 4.65
CA TYR A 68 3.80 -6.10 3.66
C TYR A 68 2.55 -6.75 4.26
N THR A 69 2.64 -7.28 5.49
CA THR A 69 1.47 -7.86 6.19
C THR A 69 0.52 -6.77 6.69
N ILE A 70 1.04 -5.62 7.12
CA ILE A 70 0.23 -4.46 7.51
C ILE A 70 -0.54 -3.92 6.30
N LEU A 71 0.14 -3.76 5.16
CA LEU A 71 -0.48 -3.37 3.88
C LEU A 71 -1.59 -4.33 3.46
N THR A 72 -1.35 -5.63 3.64
CA THR A 72 -2.35 -6.67 3.32
C THR A 72 -3.56 -6.57 4.25
N ALA A 73 -3.35 -6.49 5.56
CA ALA A 73 -4.43 -6.35 6.52
C ALA A 73 -5.24 -5.06 6.29
N PHE A 74 -4.55 -3.96 5.95
CA PHE A 74 -5.20 -2.72 5.58
C PHE A 74 -5.99 -2.85 4.26
N GLY A 75 -5.42 -3.46 3.23
CA GLY A 75 -6.11 -3.66 1.95
C GLY A 75 -7.35 -4.56 2.06
N GLU A 76 -7.28 -5.61 2.86
CA GLU A 76 -8.34 -6.63 2.99
C GLU A 76 -9.40 -6.26 4.03
N ALA A 77 -9.02 -5.60 5.13
CA ALA A 77 -9.88 -5.40 6.30
C ALA A 77 -9.98 -3.92 6.75
N ARG A 78 -9.64 -2.95 5.89
CA ARG A 78 -9.86 -1.52 6.20
C ARG A 78 -11.35 -1.25 6.42
N GLY A 79 -11.67 -0.74 7.60
CA GLY A 79 -13.04 -0.44 8.02
C GLY A 79 -13.76 -1.61 8.71
N GLU A 80 -13.10 -2.76 8.82
CA GLU A 80 -13.63 -3.95 9.50
C GLU A 80 -13.28 -3.98 11.00
N SER A 81 -13.86 -4.95 11.70
CA SER A 81 -13.64 -5.22 13.13
C SER A 81 -12.20 -5.62 13.44
N ASN A 82 -11.81 -5.53 14.72
CA ASN A 82 -10.48 -5.97 15.17
C ASN A 82 -10.28 -7.47 14.92
N GLU A 83 -11.35 -8.24 15.05
CA GLU A 83 -11.43 -9.68 14.86
C GLU A 83 -11.12 -10.04 13.40
N SER A 84 -11.59 -9.24 12.45
CA SER A 84 -11.32 -9.45 11.03
C SER A 84 -9.83 -9.26 10.71
N ILE A 85 -9.22 -8.21 11.26
CA ILE A 85 -7.76 -7.97 11.12
C ILE A 85 -6.96 -9.12 11.77
N LYS A 86 -7.36 -9.56 12.97
CA LYS A 86 -6.74 -10.71 13.65
C LYS A 86 -6.87 -12.00 12.85
N ALA A 87 -8.01 -12.24 12.20
CA ALA A 87 -8.22 -13.41 11.35
C ALA A 87 -7.25 -13.42 10.16
N ILE A 88 -7.08 -12.27 9.48
CA ILE A 88 -6.10 -12.11 8.41
C ILE A 88 -4.66 -12.32 8.92
N ALA A 89 -4.31 -11.76 10.08
CA ALA A 89 -3.03 -12.00 10.73
C ALA A 89 -2.79 -13.49 11.00
N TRP A 90 -3.80 -14.20 11.50
CA TRP A 90 -3.74 -15.64 11.77
C TRP A 90 -3.53 -16.46 10.48
N VAL A 91 -4.19 -16.08 9.38
CA VAL A 91 -3.98 -16.69 8.07
C VAL A 91 -2.53 -16.54 7.61
N MET A 92 -1.96 -15.33 7.72
CA MET A 92 -0.55 -15.08 7.36
C MET A 92 0.42 -15.88 8.23
N LYS A 93 0.16 -15.94 9.54
CA LYS A 93 0.95 -16.75 10.50
C LYS A 93 0.94 -18.23 10.14
N ASN A 94 -0.23 -18.81 9.89
CA ASN A 94 -0.35 -20.23 9.55
C ASN A 94 0.30 -20.53 8.20
N ARG A 95 0.15 -19.65 7.20
CA ARG A 95 0.80 -19.80 5.90
C ARG A 95 2.32 -19.77 6.02
N LYS A 96 2.88 -18.92 6.90
CA LYS A 96 4.32 -18.83 7.16
C LYS A 96 4.91 -20.14 7.71
N GLN A 97 4.12 -20.93 8.45
CA GLN A 97 4.55 -22.22 9.01
C GLN A 97 4.51 -23.38 8.00
N ILE A 98 3.82 -23.22 6.87
CA ILE A 98 3.66 -24.28 5.87
C ILE A 98 4.84 -24.28 4.89
N LYS A 99 5.54 -25.41 4.76
CA LYS A 99 6.71 -25.59 3.87
C LYS A 99 6.45 -25.28 2.38
N LYS A 100 5.19 -25.26 1.93
CA LYS A 100 4.82 -24.84 0.58
C LYS A 100 5.18 -23.37 0.31
N TRP A 101 5.16 -22.55 1.35
CA TRP A 101 5.30 -21.10 1.25
C TRP A 101 6.69 -20.59 1.68
N LYS A 102 7.73 -21.46 1.66
CA LYS A 102 9.15 -21.22 2.01
C LYS A 102 9.65 -19.81 1.62
N GLY A 103 9.34 -18.83 2.45
CA GLY A 103 9.41 -17.45 2.01
C GLY A 103 9.08 -16.48 3.12
N THR A 104 9.40 -15.22 2.85
CA THR A 104 9.09 -14.09 3.72
C THR A 104 7.59 -13.80 3.64
N TYR A 105 7.03 -13.01 4.56
CA TYR A 105 5.65 -12.56 4.50
C TYR A 105 5.32 -11.86 3.17
N LYS A 106 6.25 -11.08 2.61
CA LYS A 106 6.16 -10.52 1.25
C LYS A 106 5.84 -11.60 0.23
N ASN A 107 6.56 -12.73 0.24
CA ASN A 107 6.31 -13.83 -0.71
C ASN A 107 4.93 -14.45 -0.51
N ILE A 108 4.46 -14.54 0.74
CA ILE A 108 3.14 -15.08 1.07
C ILE A 108 2.03 -14.15 0.56
N VAL A 109 2.14 -12.85 0.85
CA VAL A 109 1.06 -11.90 0.54
C VAL A 109 1.01 -11.53 -0.94
N LEU A 110 2.16 -11.52 -1.62
CA LEU A 110 2.24 -11.25 -3.06
C LEU A 110 2.03 -12.49 -3.93
N SER A 111 1.89 -13.67 -3.33
CA SER A 111 1.60 -14.87 -4.11
C SER A 111 0.26 -14.71 -4.83
N GLU A 112 0.20 -15.24 -6.05
CA GLU A 112 -0.96 -15.18 -6.91
C GLU A 112 -2.23 -15.63 -6.17
N ARG A 113 -3.25 -14.76 -6.23
CA ARG A 113 -4.61 -14.99 -5.69
C ARG A 113 -4.67 -15.30 -4.19
N GLN A 114 -3.64 -14.96 -3.42
CA GLN A 114 -3.66 -15.15 -1.97
C GLN A 114 -4.43 -14.06 -1.22
N PHE A 115 -4.34 -12.83 -1.73
CA PHE A 115 -5.03 -11.65 -1.22
C PHE A 115 -5.35 -10.75 -2.42
N ASP A 116 -6.62 -10.38 -2.56
CA ASP A 116 -7.12 -9.68 -3.74
C ASP A 116 -6.65 -8.22 -3.76
N CYS A 117 -6.34 -7.63 -2.61
CA CYS A 117 -5.86 -6.25 -2.53
C CYS A 117 -4.57 -5.98 -3.34
N TRP A 118 -3.79 -7.02 -3.67
CA TRP A 118 -2.58 -6.92 -4.50
C TRP A 118 -2.84 -7.06 -6.00
N ASN A 119 -4.06 -7.40 -6.40
CA ASN A 119 -4.44 -7.44 -7.81
C ASN A 119 -4.71 -6.01 -8.31
N PRO A 120 -4.03 -5.52 -9.37
CA PRO A 120 -4.26 -4.18 -9.92
C PRO A 120 -5.71 -3.89 -10.34
N SER A 121 -6.50 -4.94 -10.60
CA SER A 121 -7.92 -4.82 -10.96
C SER A 121 -8.85 -4.77 -9.74
N ASP A 122 -8.35 -5.02 -8.53
CA ASP A 122 -9.14 -4.96 -7.31
C ASP A 122 -9.41 -3.52 -6.87
N LYS A 123 -10.59 -3.30 -6.27
CA LYS A 123 -11.02 -1.96 -5.80
C LYS A 123 -10.17 -1.42 -4.64
N ASN A 124 -9.52 -2.29 -3.87
CA ASN A 124 -8.68 -1.90 -2.74
C ASN A 124 -7.24 -1.62 -3.17
N TYR A 125 -6.82 -2.07 -4.35
CA TYR A 125 -5.47 -1.86 -4.85
C TYR A 125 -5.06 -0.37 -4.93
N PRO A 126 -5.90 0.56 -5.45
CA PRO A 126 -5.59 1.99 -5.41
C PRO A 126 -5.47 2.56 -3.99
N THR A 127 -6.10 1.92 -3.00
CA THR A 127 -6.06 2.36 -1.61
C THR A 127 -4.69 2.06 -1.00
N ILE A 128 -4.19 0.83 -1.13
CA ILE A 128 -2.85 0.47 -0.62
C ILE A 128 -1.75 1.23 -1.38
N LEU A 129 -2.00 1.62 -2.63
CA LEU A 129 -1.05 2.42 -3.42
C LEU A 129 -0.91 3.85 -2.87
N ARG A 130 -1.97 4.47 -2.35
CA ARG A 130 -1.97 5.86 -1.85
C ARG A 130 -1.70 5.98 -0.34
N ILE A 131 -1.12 4.96 0.29
CA ILE A 131 -1.05 4.83 1.75
C ILE A 131 -0.47 6.04 2.51
N ILE A 132 0.57 6.61 1.92
CA ILE A 132 1.23 7.90 2.23
C ILE A 132 0.33 9.14 2.35
N HIS A 133 -0.94 9.07 1.93
CA HIS A 133 -1.85 10.21 1.84
C HIS A 133 -3.20 9.92 2.47
N HIS A 134 -3.17 9.12 3.52
CA HIS A 134 -4.36 8.77 4.27
C HIS A 134 -5.07 10.01 4.81
N ASP A 135 -6.40 10.03 4.66
CA ASP A 135 -7.21 10.89 5.52
C ASP A 135 -7.08 10.44 6.98
N LYS A 136 -7.56 11.26 7.92
CA LYS A 136 -7.45 10.97 9.36
C LYS A 136 -7.98 9.57 9.73
N LYS A 137 -9.08 9.12 9.09
CA LYS A 137 -9.70 7.83 9.37
C LYS A 137 -8.88 6.67 8.79
N GLU A 138 -8.33 6.84 7.60
CA GLU A 138 -7.42 5.88 6.99
C GLU A 138 -6.13 5.76 7.82
N GLN A 139 -5.61 6.86 8.38
CA GLN A 139 -4.46 6.85 9.28
C GLN A 139 -4.76 6.09 10.58
N GLU A 140 -5.90 6.36 11.23
CA GLU A 140 -6.32 5.62 12.43
C GLU A 140 -6.47 4.11 12.14
N THR A 141 -6.98 3.77 10.96
CA THR A 141 -7.12 2.37 10.54
C THR A 141 -5.77 1.72 10.25
N TRP A 142 -4.82 2.46 9.67
CA TRP A 142 -3.45 2.00 9.47
C TRP A 142 -2.75 1.69 10.80
N GLU A 143 -2.77 2.62 11.75
CA GLU A 143 -2.17 2.42 13.08
C GLU A 143 -2.80 1.25 13.82
N LYS A 144 -4.12 1.09 13.69
CA LYS A 144 -4.85 -0.07 14.20
C LYS A 144 -4.34 -1.38 13.60
N CYS A 145 -4.16 -1.45 12.28
CA CYS A 145 -3.62 -2.63 11.60
C CYS A 145 -2.20 -2.92 12.07
N LYS A 146 -1.34 -1.90 12.13
CA LYS A 146 0.05 -2.00 12.59
C LYS A 146 0.13 -2.60 13.99
N LYS A 147 -0.61 -2.03 14.95
CA LYS A 147 -0.67 -2.51 16.34
C LYS A 147 -1.12 -3.97 16.44
N ILE A 148 -2.15 -4.39 15.69
CA ILE A 148 -2.63 -5.77 15.74
C ILE A 148 -1.60 -6.71 15.10
N ILE A 149 -1.04 -6.34 13.96
CA ILE A 149 -0.11 -7.18 13.20
C ILE A 149 1.19 -7.39 13.96
N GLU A 150 1.78 -6.35 14.54
CA GLU A 150 3.01 -6.43 15.33
C GLU A 150 2.87 -7.35 16.56
N VAL A 151 1.68 -7.41 17.15
CA VAL A 151 1.38 -8.33 18.26
C VAL A 151 1.29 -9.78 17.80
N PHE A 152 0.73 -10.04 16.62
CA PHE A 152 0.44 -11.40 16.15
C PHE A 152 1.58 -12.03 15.34
N LEU A 153 2.35 -11.20 14.64
CA LEU A 153 3.44 -11.58 13.75
C LEU A 153 4.74 -10.98 14.29
N PRO A 154 5.36 -11.59 15.32
CA PRO A 154 6.55 -11.01 15.90
C PRO A 154 7.73 -11.11 14.90
N PRO A 155 8.73 -10.22 15.01
CA PRO A 155 9.87 -10.18 14.11
C PRO A 155 10.64 -11.51 14.09
N ILE A 156 11.29 -11.79 12.96
CA ILE A 156 11.90 -13.10 12.63
C ILE A 156 12.85 -13.61 13.73
N ASP A 157 13.53 -12.71 14.45
CA ASP A 157 14.52 -13.05 15.46
C ASP A 157 13.94 -13.47 16.82
N SER A 158 12.63 -13.36 17.00
CA SER A 158 11.94 -13.71 18.26
C SER A 158 11.47 -15.18 18.35
N ILE A 159 11.67 -15.97 17.29
CA ILE A 159 11.23 -17.38 17.20
C ILE A 159 12.41 -18.38 17.34
N LEU A 160 13.58 -17.91 17.79
CA LEU A 160 14.75 -18.76 18.08
C LEU A 160 14.96 -19.01 19.58
N VAL A 161 13.91 -19.42 20.30
CA VAL A 161 14.04 -20.06 21.62
C VAL A 161 13.44 -21.45 21.56
#